data_AF-A0A1Q9BY63-F1
#
_entry.id   AF-A0A1Q9BY63-F1
#
_cell.length_a   1.000
_cell.length_b   1.000
_cell.length_c   1.000
_cell.angle_alpha   90.00
_cell.angle_beta   90.00
_cell.angle_gamma   90.00
#
_symmetry.space_group_name_H-M   'P 1'
#
loop_
_entity.id
_entity.type
_entity.pdbx_description
1 polymer ?
#
loop_
_entity_poly.entity_id
_entity_poly.type
_entity_poly.pdbx_seq_one_letter_code
_entity_poly.pdbx_strand_id
1 'polypeptide(L)'
;MGPRPEPLTIDVVPLTQVGFAEIAAQGSALRLAVFTQRVVEHLGAKVNDEAALVDFAEEFLAESGRTFSNLVVAISYKPAWTTFSADARCVADPAADAGQVGQAISWLCGHAPANFSCEDVPASCAEDAFSTGDWLFSRWYNLVGEDPLQDCNFGGAALYANPELLSSRAAQCSEAGDRRLGEVLV
;
A
#
# COMPACT_ATOMS: atom_id res chain seq x y z
N MET A 1 10.46 -32.42 -25.81
CA MET A 1 10.25 -31.54 -24.64
C MET A 1 10.60 -30.13 -25.07
N GLY A 2 9.59 -29.32 -25.39
CA GLY A 2 9.79 -27.90 -25.67
C GLY A 2 9.81 -27.12 -24.35
N PRO A 3 10.54 -25.98 -24.27
CA PRO A 3 10.48 -25.12 -23.11
C PRO A 3 9.02 -24.67 -22.88
N ARG A 4 8.58 -24.78 -21.63
CA ARG A 4 7.28 -24.28 -21.19
C ARG A 4 7.35 -22.75 -21.25
N PRO A 5 6.40 -22.05 -21.88
CA PRO A 5 6.41 -20.59 -21.89
C PRO A 5 6.36 -20.10 -20.44
N GLU A 6 7.34 -19.29 -20.05
CA GLU A 6 7.31 -18.54 -18.79
C GLU A 6 6.06 -17.66 -18.78
N PRO A 7 5.28 -17.65 -17.68
CA PRO A 7 4.19 -16.71 -17.55
C PRO A 7 4.79 -15.30 -17.61
N LEU A 8 4.28 -14.48 -18.55
CA LEU A 8 4.63 -13.08 -18.64
C LEU A 8 4.24 -12.42 -17.32
N THR A 9 5.23 -12.14 -16.46
CA THR A 9 5.04 -11.22 -15.36
C THR A 9 4.69 -9.90 -16.00
N ILE A 10 3.46 -9.40 -15.76
CA ILE A 10 3.19 -8.00 -15.98
C ILE A 10 4.11 -7.31 -14.98
N ASP A 11 5.23 -6.76 -15.46
CA ASP A 11 6.17 -6.06 -14.59
C ASP A 11 5.45 -4.84 -14.02
N VAL A 12 4.94 -5.00 -12.80
CA VAL A 12 4.23 -3.96 -12.09
C VAL A 12 5.26 -2.91 -11.69
N VAL A 13 5.17 -1.72 -12.29
CA VAL A 13 6.13 -0.64 -12.02
C VAL A 13 6.13 -0.31 -10.52
N PRO A 14 7.30 -0.26 -9.85
CA PRO A 14 7.38 -0.06 -8.41
C PRO A 14 6.94 1.35 -8.00
N LEU A 15 6.26 1.50 -6.86
CA LEU A 15 5.84 2.80 -6.31
C LEU A 15 7.01 3.53 -5.64
N THR A 16 8.00 3.90 -6.45
CA THR A 16 9.24 4.56 -6.03
C THR A 16 9.60 5.70 -6.97
N GLN A 17 10.64 6.47 -6.64
CA GLN A 17 11.19 7.47 -7.56
C GLN A 17 11.63 6.88 -8.91
N VAL A 18 12.14 5.65 -8.93
CA VAL A 18 12.56 4.97 -10.16
C VAL A 18 11.35 4.64 -11.03
N GLY A 19 10.32 4.02 -10.44
CA GLY A 19 9.11 3.67 -11.19
C GLY A 19 8.30 4.89 -11.63
N PHE A 20 8.25 5.94 -10.81
CA PHE A 20 7.67 7.22 -11.22
C PHE A 20 8.42 7.81 -12.42
N ALA A 21 9.77 7.84 -12.39
CA ALA A 21 10.55 8.35 -13.50
C ALA A 21 10.31 7.55 -14.79
N GLU A 22 10.20 6.22 -14.68
CA GLU A 22 9.87 5.33 -15.80
C GLU A 22 8.51 5.66 -16.42
N ILE A 23 7.46 5.85 -15.60
CA ILE A 23 6.12 6.21 -16.10
C ILE A 23 6.10 7.63 -16.66
N ALA A 24 6.70 8.59 -15.95
CA ALA A 24 6.73 9.99 -16.36
C ALA A 24 7.50 10.20 -17.67
N ALA A 25 8.55 9.40 -17.94
CA ALA A 25 9.31 9.46 -19.19
C ALA A 25 8.49 9.08 -20.43
N GLN A 26 7.37 8.38 -20.25
CA GLN A 26 6.48 7.98 -21.34
C GLN A 26 5.57 9.11 -21.82
N GLY A 27 5.48 10.22 -21.05
CA GLY A 27 4.70 11.40 -21.44
C GLY A 27 3.20 11.15 -21.59
N SER A 28 2.67 10.08 -20.99
CA SER A 28 1.26 9.67 -21.10
C SER A 28 0.51 9.96 -19.81
N ALA A 29 -0.41 10.94 -19.85
CA ALA A 29 -1.26 11.29 -18.71
C ALA A 29 -2.05 10.08 -18.20
N LEU A 30 -2.59 9.24 -19.10
CA LEU A 30 -3.30 8.02 -18.74
C LEU A 30 -2.42 7.02 -17.97
N ARG A 31 -1.16 6.82 -18.39
CA ARG A 31 -0.26 5.91 -17.66
C ARG A 31 0.16 6.49 -16.32
N LEU A 32 0.37 7.80 -16.24
CA LEU A 32 0.63 8.45 -14.96
C LEU A 32 -0.60 8.38 -14.05
N ALA A 33 -1.82 8.56 -14.56
CA ALA A 33 -3.06 8.42 -13.79
C ALA A 33 -3.17 7.04 -13.15
N VAL A 34 -2.89 5.96 -13.89
CA VAL A 34 -2.88 4.59 -13.34
C VAL A 34 -1.82 4.41 -12.25
N PHE A 35 -0.61 4.97 -12.45
CA PHE A 35 0.43 4.94 -11.42
C PHE A 35 0.01 5.72 -10.18
N THR A 36 -0.55 6.93 -10.35
CA THR A 36 -1.07 7.79 -9.29
C THR A 36 -2.21 7.13 -8.53
N GLN A 37 -3.13 6.43 -9.21
CA GLN A 37 -4.18 5.65 -8.57
C GLN A 37 -3.58 4.61 -7.61
N ARG A 38 -2.56 3.86 -8.05
CA ARG A 38 -1.90 2.88 -7.17
C ARG A 38 -1.26 3.53 -5.95
N VAL A 39 -0.67 4.72 -6.10
CA VAL A 39 -0.15 5.51 -4.96
C VAL A 39 -1.28 5.92 -4.01
N VAL A 40 -2.40 6.39 -4.54
CA VAL A 40 -3.59 6.76 -3.75
C VAL A 40 -4.12 5.56 -2.96
N GLU A 41 -4.21 4.39 -3.61
CA GLU A 41 -4.64 3.14 -2.99
C GLU A 41 -3.67 2.69 -1.88
N HIS A 42 -2.36 2.87 -2.05
CA HIS A 42 -1.34 2.59 -1.02
C HIS A 42 -1.27 3.64 0.09
N LEU A 43 -2.00 4.76 -0.05
CA LEU A 43 -2.14 5.80 0.98
C LEU A 43 -3.45 5.66 1.77
N GLY A 44 -4.18 4.55 1.61
CA GLY A 44 -5.44 4.30 2.31
C GLY A 44 -6.64 5.04 1.71
N ALA A 45 -6.50 5.51 0.48
CA ALA A 45 -7.54 6.23 -0.23
C ALA A 45 -8.07 5.43 -1.44
N LYS A 46 -9.18 5.90 -1.99
CA LYS A 46 -9.70 5.43 -3.29
C LYS A 46 -9.92 6.64 -4.20
N VAL A 47 -9.84 6.43 -5.50
CA VAL A 47 -10.21 7.42 -6.50
C VAL A 47 -11.74 7.40 -6.65
N ASN A 48 -12.39 8.57 -6.58
CA ASN A 48 -13.85 8.69 -6.76
C ASN A 48 -14.22 9.51 -8.02
N ASP A 49 -13.23 10.08 -8.70
CA ASP A 49 -13.37 10.80 -9.97
C ASP A 49 -12.15 10.51 -10.86
N GLU A 50 -12.33 9.57 -11.80
CA GLU A 50 -11.27 9.17 -12.73
C GLU A 50 -10.90 10.27 -13.73
N ALA A 51 -11.85 11.13 -14.11
CA ALA A 51 -11.60 12.22 -15.05
C ALA A 51 -10.69 13.27 -14.40
N ALA A 52 -11.02 13.68 -13.17
CA ALA A 52 -10.19 14.62 -12.42
C ALA A 52 -8.80 14.07 -12.08
N LEU A 53 -8.66 12.75 -11.90
CA LEU A 53 -7.34 12.10 -11.78
C LEU A 53 -6.52 12.21 -13.06
N VAL A 54 -7.14 12.04 -14.24
CA VAL A 54 -6.46 12.18 -15.53
C VAL A 54 -6.04 13.64 -15.76
N ASP A 55 -6.91 14.60 -15.46
CA ASP A 55 -6.61 16.03 -15.53
C ASP A 55 -5.43 16.38 -14.61
N PHE A 56 -5.45 15.89 -13.36
CA PHE A 56 -4.33 16.02 -12.43
C PHE A 56 -3.03 15.44 -12.99
N ALA A 57 -3.08 14.26 -13.61
CA ALA A 57 -1.89 13.63 -14.19
C ALA A 57 -1.34 14.42 -15.39
N GLU A 58 -2.20 15.02 -16.21
CA GLU A 58 -1.78 15.89 -17.31
C GLU A 58 -1.09 17.16 -16.80
N GLU A 59 -1.69 17.83 -15.81
CA GLU A 59 -1.11 19.00 -15.16
C GLU A 59 0.24 18.68 -14.52
N PHE A 60 0.32 17.58 -13.77
CA PHE A 60 1.53 17.15 -13.08
C PHE A 60 2.68 16.78 -14.04
N LEU A 61 2.37 16.25 -15.24
CA LEU A 61 3.38 16.00 -16.29
C LEU A 61 3.93 17.28 -16.90
N ALA A 62 3.12 18.34 -16.98
CA ALA A 62 3.54 19.64 -17.49
C ALA A 62 4.48 20.37 -16.52
N GLU A 63 4.47 20.02 -15.23
CA GLU A 63 5.36 20.61 -14.22
C GLU A 63 6.84 20.24 -14.46
N SER A 64 7.69 21.27 -14.35
CA SER A 64 9.14 21.10 -14.34
C SER A 64 9.64 20.64 -12.97
N GLY A 65 10.60 19.72 -12.93
CA GLY A 65 11.19 19.26 -11.66
C GLY A 65 10.32 18.28 -10.87
N ARG A 66 9.26 17.73 -11.48
CA ARG A 66 8.40 16.70 -10.87
C ARG A 66 9.18 15.50 -10.33
N THR A 67 8.86 15.10 -9.10
CA THR A 67 9.41 13.91 -8.44
C THR A 67 8.29 13.05 -7.86
N PHE A 68 8.61 11.80 -7.51
CA PHE A 68 7.68 10.93 -6.78
C PHE A 68 7.30 11.53 -5.43
N SER A 69 8.25 12.19 -4.75
CA SER A 69 7.95 12.89 -3.49
C SER A 69 6.94 14.03 -3.70
N ASN A 70 7.05 14.80 -4.78
CA ASN A 70 6.05 15.84 -5.09
C ASN A 70 4.67 15.24 -5.38
N LEU A 71 4.62 14.08 -6.05
CA LEU A 71 3.37 13.37 -6.33
C LEU A 71 2.69 12.94 -5.03
N VAL A 72 3.44 12.30 -4.13
CA VAL A 72 2.94 11.87 -2.81
C VAL A 72 2.46 13.06 -1.99
N VAL A 73 3.23 14.16 -1.97
CA VAL A 73 2.83 15.41 -1.29
C VAL A 73 1.53 15.95 -1.86
N ALA A 74 1.38 16.02 -3.20
CA ALA A 74 0.15 16.49 -3.85
C ALA A 74 -1.08 15.65 -3.44
N ILE A 75 -0.94 14.32 -3.40
CA ILE A 75 -2.01 13.39 -2.99
C ILE A 75 -2.33 13.55 -1.49
N SER A 76 -1.32 13.79 -0.65
CA SER A 76 -1.47 13.93 0.81
C SER A 76 -2.36 15.11 1.23
N TYR A 77 -2.53 16.11 0.35
CA TYR A 77 -3.48 17.21 0.54
C TYR A 77 -4.94 16.79 0.37
N LYS A 78 -5.21 15.51 0.11
CA LYS A 78 -6.55 14.91 -0.01
C LYS A 78 -7.40 15.62 -1.07
N PRO A 79 -6.95 15.60 -2.34
CA PRO A 79 -7.69 16.28 -3.41
C PRO A 79 -9.10 15.69 -3.54
N ALA A 80 -10.05 16.51 -4.01
CA ALA A 80 -11.47 16.17 -4.04
C ALA A 80 -11.81 14.89 -4.84
N TRP A 81 -10.95 14.52 -5.79
CA TRP A 81 -11.05 13.29 -6.59
C TRP A 81 -10.61 12.01 -5.85
N THR A 82 -10.29 12.14 -4.54
CA THR A 82 -9.98 11.02 -3.65
C THR A 82 -10.92 10.93 -2.47
N THR A 83 -11.02 9.75 -1.88
CA THR A 83 -11.65 9.54 -0.57
C THR A 83 -10.72 8.73 0.33
N PHE A 84 -10.15 9.38 1.34
CA PHE A 84 -9.31 8.75 2.35
C PHE A 84 -10.18 8.08 3.42
N SER A 85 -9.86 6.83 3.77
CA SER A 85 -10.53 6.14 4.87
C SER A 85 -9.78 6.36 6.19
N ALA A 86 -10.54 6.68 7.24
CA ALA A 86 -10.01 6.67 8.61
C ALA A 86 -9.75 5.23 9.09
N ASP A 87 -10.44 4.25 8.50
CA ASP A 87 -10.34 2.83 8.83
C ASP A 87 -9.38 2.08 7.88
N ALA A 88 -8.50 2.81 7.18
CA ALA A 88 -7.48 2.22 6.33
C ALA A 88 -6.51 1.35 7.16
N ARG A 89 -6.02 0.27 6.53
CA ARG A 89 -5.31 -0.81 7.22
C ARG A 89 -4.08 -1.22 6.46
N CYS A 90 -3.03 -1.56 7.20
CA CYS A 90 -1.86 -2.19 6.61
C CYS A 90 -2.11 -3.68 6.40
N VAL A 91 -2.18 -4.13 5.15
CA VAL A 91 -2.54 -5.51 4.78
C VAL A 91 -1.51 -6.08 3.82
N ALA A 92 -1.47 -7.41 3.69
CA ALA A 92 -0.63 -8.05 2.69
C ALA A 92 -1.08 -7.65 1.27
N ASP A 93 -0.14 -7.32 0.40
CA ASP A 93 -0.43 -6.97 -0.99
C ASP A 93 -0.86 -8.24 -1.74
N PRO A 94 -2.09 -8.34 -2.25
CA PRO A 94 -2.54 -9.52 -3.00
C PRO A 94 -1.78 -9.73 -4.33
N ALA A 95 -1.06 -8.72 -4.81
CA ALA A 95 -0.20 -8.82 -5.98
C ALA A 95 1.23 -9.32 -5.65
N ALA A 96 1.62 -9.34 -4.37
CA ALA A 96 2.91 -9.88 -3.96
C ALA A 96 2.94 -11.42 -4.04
N ASP A 97 4.13 -11.98 -4.24
CA ASP A 97 4.31 -13.43 -4.13
C ASP A 97 4.22 -13.87 -2.66
N ALA A 98 3.64 -15.05 -2.41
CA ALA A 98 3.48 -15.59 -1.05
C ALA A 98 4.81 -15.74 -0.31
N GLY A 99 5.91 -16.03 -1.03
CA GLY A 99 7.26 -16.11 -0.47
C GLY A 99 7.79 -14.74 -0.03
N GLN A 100 7.46 -13.67 -0.75
CA GLN A 100 7.80 -12.30 -0.36
C GLN A 100 7.04 -11.89 0.92
N VAL A 101 5.75 -12.20 0.99
CA VAL A 101 4.93 -11.97 2.19
C VAL A 101 5.47 -12.76 3.39
N GLY A 102 5.82 -14.04 3.20
CA GLY A 102 6.42 -14.87 4.24
C GLY A 102 7.78 -14.34 4.75
N GLN A 103 8.62 -13.80 3.86
CA GLN A 103 9.88 -13.16 4.24
C GLN A 103 9.65 -11.89 5.07
N ALA A 104 8.68 -11.06 4.67
CA ALA A 104 8.30 -9.87 5.43
C ALA A 104 7.77 -10.23 6.83
N ILE A 105 6.93 -11.26 6.94
CA ILE A 105 6.48 -11.80 8.23
C ILE A 105 7.66 -12.25 9.09
N SER A 106 8.56 -13.05 8.52
CA SER A 106 9.74 -13.53 9.24
C SER A 106 10.64 -12.39 9.72
N TRP A 107 10.82 -11.35 8.89
CA TRP A 107 11.60 -10.18 9.27
C TRP A 107 10.93 -9.43 10.43
N LEU A 108 9.63 -9.16 10.31
CA LEU A 108 8.83 -8.46 11.32
C LEU A 108 8.93 -9.18 12.67
N CYS A 109 8.72 -10.49 12.69
CA CYS A 109 8.80 -11.28 13.93
C CYS A 109 10.20 -11.33 14.54
N GLY A 110 11.25 -11.25 13.71
CA GLY A 110 12.63 -11.14 14.18
C GLY A 110 13.01 -9.77 14.77
N HIS A 111 12.21 -8.73 14.49
CA HIS A 111 12.45 -7.34 14.91
C HIS A 111 11.33 -6.79 15.79
N ALA A 112 10.44 -7.66 16.29
CA ALA A 112 9.29 -7.27 17.09
C ALA A 112 9.69 -6.56 18.39
N PRO A 113 9.09 -5.38 18.69
CA PRO A 113 9.24 -4.77 19.99
C PRO A 113 8.59 -5.66 21.06
N ALA A 114 8.98 -5.48 22.33
CA ALA A 114 8.58 -6.38 23.41
C ALA A 114 7.06 -6.49 23.64
N ASN A 115 6.27 -5.52 23.19
CA ASN A 115 4.81 -5.49 23.29
C ASN A 115 4.11 -5.98 22.01
N PHE A 116 4.84 -6.61 21.09
CA PHE A 116 4.31 -7.22 19.88
C PHE A 116 4.69 -8.71 19.85
N SER A 117 3.70 -9.59 19.65
CA SER A 117 3.88 -11.03 19.62
C SER A 117 3.36 -11.60 18.31
N CYS A 118 4.20 -12.37 17.61
CA CYS A 118 3.77 -13.11 16.42
C CYS A 118 3.03 -14.42 16.74
N GLU A 119 3.01 -14.84 18.00
CA GLU A 119 2.27 -16.03 18.44
C GLU A 119 0.80 -15.71 18.71
N ASP A 120 0.44 -14.43 18.75
CA ASP A 120 -0.92 -13.96 19.05
C ASP A 120 -1.86 -14.02 17.82
N VAL A 121 -1.35 -14.47 16.66
CA VAL A 121 -2.14 -14.60 15.43
C VAL A 121 -3.29 -15.58 15.66
N PRO A 122 -4.56 -15.18 15.48
CA PRO A 122 -5.69 -16.09 15.61
C PRO A 122 -5.58 -17.26 14.63
N ALA A 123 -6.02 -18.45 15.05
CA ALA A 123 -5.98 -19.65 14.20
C ALA A 123 -6.63 -19.44 12.82
N SER A 124 -7.72 -18.65 12.75
CA SER A 124 -8.40 -18.30 11.49
C SER A 124 -7.59 -17.41 10.55
N CYS A 125 -6.55 -16.73 11.06
CA CYS A 125 -5.66 -15.88 10.29
C CYS A 125 -4.29 -16.53 10.06
N ALA A 126 -4.04 -17.72 10.62
CA ALA A 126 -2.80 -18.48 10.45
C ALA A 126 -2.86 -19.51 9.29
N GLU A 127 -3.90 -19.45 8.45
CA GLU A 127 -4.15 -20.44 7.39
C GLU A 127 -3.19 -20.30 6.20
N ASP A 128 -2.80 -19.05 5.89
CA ASP A 128 -1.90 -18.74 4.78
C ASP A 128 -1.06 -17.48 5.07
N ALA A 129 -0.02 -17.26 4.25
CA ALA A 129 0.91 -16.15 4.42
C ALA A 129 0.24 -14.77 4.32
N PHE A 130 -0.75 -14.60 3.44
CA PHE A 130 -1.44 -13.32 3.31
C PHE A 130 -2.38 -13.07 4.48
N SER A 131 -3.16 -14.06 4.92
CA SER A 131 -4.00 -13.92 6.13
C SER A 131 -3.18 -13.60 7.37
N THR A 132 -2.01 -14.24 7.48
CA THR A 132 -1.06 -14.00 8.59
C THR A 132 -0.46 -12.61 8.47
N GLY A 133 -0.12 -12.20 7.25
CA GLY A 133 0.40 -10.87 6.92
C GLY A 133 -0.62 -9.76 7.20
N ASP A 134 -1.87 -9.92 6.77
CA ASP A 134 -2.97 -8.99 7.04
C ASP A 134 -3.06 -8.67 8.54
N TRP A 135 -2.87 -9.67 9.39
CA TRP A 135 -2.96 -9.53 10.84
C TRP A 135 -1.70 -8.91 11.43
N LEU A 136 -0.53 -9.43 11.08
CA LEU A 136 0.73 -8.95 11.63
C LEU A 136 1.06 -7.53 11.16
N PHE A 137 0.90 -7.24 9.86
CA PHE A 137 1.22 -5.95 9.28
C PHE A 137 0.29 -4.86 9.82
N SER A 138 -1.01 -5.12 9.96
CA SER A 138 -1.95 -4.14 10.53
C SER A 138 -1.63 -3.80 11.98
N ARG A 139 -1.39 -4.81 12.82
CA ARG A 139 -1.01 -4.59 14.22
C ARG A 139 0.35 -3.91 14.36
N TRP A 140 1.31 -4.27 13.51
CA TRP A 140 2.63 -3.64 13.52
C TRP A 140 2.53 -2.16 13.18
N TYR A 141 1.83 -1.86 12.09
CA TYR A 141 1.62 -0.50 11.64
C TYR A 141 0.89 0.34 12.70
N ASN A 142 -0.09 -0.23 13.40
CA ASN A 142 -0.76 0.45 14.51
C ASN A 142 0.17 0.77 15.68
N LEU A 143 1.23 -0.02 15.86
CA LEU A 143 2.17 0.16 16.94
C LEU A 143 3.29 1.16 16.61
N VAL A 144 3.81 1.14 15.38
CA VAL A 144 5.02 1.91 15.02
C VAL A 144 4.88 2.76 13.75
N GLY A 145 3.78 2.64 13.01
CA GLY A 145 3.64 3.26 11.69
C GLY A 145 3.31 4.75 11.75
N GLU A 146 4.04 5.54 10.97
CA GLU A 146 3.81 6.97 10.76
C GLU A 146 3.50 7.27 9.28
N ASP A 147 4.32 6.73 8.37
CA ASP A 147 4.23 6.91 6.91
C ASP A 147 3.73 5.62 6.23
N PRO A 148 2.49 5.60 5.68
CA PRO A 148 1.95 4.43 5.00
C PRO A 148 2.83 3.87 3.88
N LEU A 149 3.56 4.73 3.14
CA LEU A 149 4.38 4.27 2.00
C LEU A 149 5.71 3.67 2.44
N GLN A 150 6.14 3.91 3.68
CA GLN A 150 7.39 3.37 4.21
C GLN A 150 7.11 2.25 5.21
N ASP A 151 6.27 2.52 6.20
CA ASP A 151 6.08 1.65 7.36
C ASP A 151 5.10 0.51 7.11
N CYS A 152 4.28 0.61 6.06
CA CYS A 152 3.41 -0.48 5.61
C CYS A 152 3.91 -1.20 4.35
N ASN A 153 4.94 -0.71 3.68
CA ASN A 153 5.34 -1.27 2.39
C ASN A 153 6.00 -2.65 2.52
N PHE A 154 6.81 -2.88 3.57
CA PHE A 154 7.54 -4.14 3.78
C PHE A 154 8.27 -4.66 2.53
N GLY A 155 8.86 -3.74 1.76
CA GLY A 155 9.51 -4.07 0.48
C GLY A 155 8.54 -4.55 -0.60
N GLY A 156 7.30 -4.06 -0.61
CA GLY A 156 6.23 -4.45 -1.53
C GLY A 156 5.41 -5.66 -1.09
N ALA A 157 5.62 -6.18 0.13
CA ALA A 157 4.84 -7.30 0.66
C ALA A 157 3.47 -6.86 1.21
N ALA A 158 3.28 -5.57 1.44
CA ALA A 158 2.11 -5.02 2.07
C ALA A 158 1.79 -3.62 1.54
N LEU A 159 0.53 -3.22 1.73
CA LEU A 159 0.01 -1.92 1.32
C LEU A 159 -1.00 -1.40 2.35
N TYR A 160 -1.09 -0.08 2.48
CA TYR A 160 -2.04 0.56 3.37
C TYR A 160 -3.32 0.86 2.59
N ALA A 161 -4.31 -0.01 2.69
CA ALA A 161 -5.50 0.02 1.84
C ALA A 161 -6.73 0.61 2.51
N ASN A 162 -7.58 1.22 1.69
CA ASN A 162 -8.95 1.54 2.05
C ASN A 162 -9.74 0.23 2.26
N PRO A 163 -10.53 0.08 3.34
CA PRO A 163 -11.31 -1.13 3.62
C PRO A 163 -12.31 -1.51 2.53
N GLU A 164 -12.79 -0.54 1.74
CA GLU A 164 -13.67 -0.83 0.60
C GLU A 164 -12.98 -1.56 -0.54
N LEU A 165 -11.64 -1.49 -0.60
CA LEU A 165 -10.81 -2.19 -1.59
C LEU A 165 -10.31 -3.55 -1.07
N LEU A 166 -10.55 -3.85 0.21
CA LEU A 166 -10.10 -5.08 0.84
C LEU A 166 -11.03 -6.25 0.50
N SER A 167 -10.44 -7.43 0.36
CA SER A 167 -11.20 -8.67 0.40
C SER A 167 -11.84 -8.87 1.78
N SER A 168 -12.92 -9.65 1.86
CA SER A 168 -13.55 -10.01 3.15
C SER A 168 -12.56 -10.66 4.13
N ARG A 169 -11.62 -11.45 3.61
CA ARG A 169 -10.53 -12.06 4.37
C ARG A 169 -9.63 -11.00 5.02
N ALA A 170 -9.14 -10.06 4.22
CA ALA A 170 -8.31 -8.98 4.73
C ALA A 170 -9.06 -8.14 5.76
N ALA A 171 -10.36 -7.88 5.57
CA ALA A 171 -11.18 -7.18 6.55
C ALA A 171 -11.35 -7.94 7.89
N GLN A 172 -11.35 -9.27 7.88
CA GLN A 172 -11.45 -10.11 9.08
C GLN A 172 -10.12 -10.23 9.81
N CYS A 173 -9.02 -10.34 9.08
CA CYS A 173 -7.69 -10.57 9.61
C CYS A 173 -6.86 -9.29 9.74
N SER A 174 -7.45 -8.10 9.78
CA SER A 174 -6.69 -6.86 9.99
C SER A 174 -7.36 -5.93 10.99
N GLU A 175 -6.55 -5.13 11.68
CA GLU A 175 -7.03 -4.06 12.55
C GLU A 175 -7.05 -2.73 11.81
N ALA A 176 -8.06 -1.90 12.10
CA ALA A 176 -8.09 -0.53 11.60
C ALA A 176 -6.93 0.28 12.17
N GLY A 177 -6.40 1.21 11.38
CA GLY A 177 -5.43 2.22 11.83
C GLY A 177 -6.00 3.08 12.95
N ASP A 178 -5.75 2.75 14.22
CA ASP A 178 -6.25 3.57 15.33
C ASP A 178 -5.40 4.84 15.48
N ARG A 179 -5.68 5.87 14.69
CA ARG A 179 -5.08 7.22 14.83
C ARG A 179 -5.58 7.96 16.08
N ARG A 180 -5.88 7.26 17.19
CA ARG A 180 -6.21 7.86 18.49
C ARG A 180 -4.99 8.45 19.22
N LEU A 181 -3.97 8.92 18.50
CA LEU A 181 -2.92 9.78 19.03
C LEU A 181 -3.41 11.22 19.27
N GLY A 182 -4.64 11.38 19.79
CA GLY A 182 -5.28 12.65 20.11
C GLY A 182 -6.04 12.68 21.44
N GLU A 183 -6.27 11.54 22.11
CA GLU A 183 -6.75 11.50 23.50
C GLU A 183 -5.56 11.28 24.45
N VAL A 184 -4.70 12.30 24.55
CA VAL A 184 -3.88 12.45 25.74
C VAL A 184 -4.79 13.00 26.83
N LEU A 185 -4.92 12.20 27.90
CA LEU A 185 -5.50 12.54 29.18
C LEU A 185 -5.16 13.99 29.60
N VAL A 186 -6.19 14.78 29.90
CA VAL A 186 -6.07 16.04 30.66
C VAL A 186 -5.74 15.72 32.12
#